data_AF-F0FF68-F1
#
_entry.id   AF-F0FF68-F1
#
_cell.length_a   1.000
_cell.length_b   1.000
_cell.length_c   1.000
_cell.angle_alpha   90.00
_cell.angle_beta   90.00
_cell.angle_gamma   90.00
#
_symmetry.space_group_name_H-M   'P 1'
#
loop_
_entity.id
_entity.type
_entity.pdbx_description
1 polymer ?
#
loop_
_entity_poly.entity_id
_entity_poly.type
_entity_poly.pdbx_seq_one_letter_code
_entity_poly.pdbx_strand_id
1 'polypeptide(L)'
;MAKIVLVTGGARSGKSAFSEERLADRERVCYIATGLPRGEDPEWQERIRLHQERRPASWTTQEQYAGLADWLREQSHPIYLLDCATLLTSNRLFDLIAQYFPDKLELTEEHFLSRQEQSFLLQLLEEEWQELLSAIHQTDAECWIVTDEVGLGIVPETRLGRFFRDVQGKINQLIAKEASEAYLVICGLAQQLK
;
A
#
# COMPACT_ATOMS: atom_id res chain seq x y z
N MET A 1 -13.88 14.81 -10.05
CA MET A 1 -13.25 13.47 -10.20
C MET A 1 -11.95 13.54 -9.44
N ALA A 2 -11.78 12.66 -8.45
CA ALA A 2 -10.57 12.61 -7.63
C ALA A 2 -9.31 12.44 -8.47
N LYS A 3 -8.23 13.09 -8.03
CA LYS A 3 -6.92 12.97 -8.66
C LYS A 3 -6.13 11.89 -7.92
N ILE A 4 -5.85 10.76 -8.56
CA ILE A 4 -4.98 9.72 -8.01
C ILE A 4 -3.56 9.91 -8.56
N VAL A 5 -2.57 9.93 -7.67
CA VAL A 5 -1.14 9.98 -7.98
C VAL A 5 -0.47 8.72 -7.41
N LEU A 6 0.10 7.90 -8.29
CA LEU A 6 0.85 6.71 -7.88
C LEU A 6 2.34 7.03 -7.76
N VAL A 7 2.96 6.61 -6.66
CA VAL A 7 4.41 6.68 -6.47
C VAL A 7 4.93 5.28 -6.18
N THR A 8 5.71 4.71 -7.12
CA THR A 8 6.30 3.37 -7.00
C THR A 8 7.82 3.42 -6.98
N GLY A 9 8.47 2.37 -6.48
CA GLY A 9 9.91 2.21 -6.52
C GLY A 9 10.42 1.13 -5.57
N GLY A 10 11.71 0.80 -5.66
CA GLY A 10 12.31 -0.21 -4.80
C GLY A 10 12.34 0.18 -3.31
N ALA A 11 12.57 -0.79 -2.42
CA ALA A 11 12.75 -0.52 -1.00
C ALA A 11 13.87 0.52 -0.78
N ARG A 12 13.65 1.48 0.12
CA ARG A 12 14.57 2.59 0.43
C ARG A 12 14.96 3.46 -0.80
N SER A 13 14.14 3.48 -1.85
CA SER A 13 14.39 4.32 -3.02
C SER A 13 14.12 5.81 -2.82
N GLY A 14 13.50 6.21 -1.70
CA GLY A 14 13.12 7.61 -1.43
C GLY A 14 11.68 7.98 -1.81
N LYS A 15 10.84 7.01 -2.18
CA LYS A 15 9.43 7.25 -2.58
C LYS A 15 8.58 7.99 -1.54
N SER A 16 8.61 7.57 -0.27
CA SER A 16 7.87 8.27 0.80
C SER A 16 8.36 9.71 0.96
N ALA A 17 9.67 9.94 0.99
CA ALA A 17 10.25 11.28 1.07
C ALA A 17 9.84 12.16 -0.11
N PHE A 18 9.87 11.62 -1.34
CA PHE A 18 9.40 12.34 -2.52
C PHE A 18 7.93 12.76 -2.42
N SER A 19 7.05 11.87 -1.95
CA SER A 19 5.63 12.17 -1.74
C SER A 19 5.43 13.19 -0.62
N GLU A 20 6.14 13.04 0.49
CA GLU A 20 6.10 13.96 1.64
C GLU A 20 6.56 15.38 1.22
N GLU A 21 7.69 15.51 0.55
CA GLU A 21 8.23 16.79 0.06
C GLU A 21 7.28 17.49 -0.91
N ARG A 22 6.56 16.75 -1.76
CA ARG A 22 5.59 17.31 -2.72
C ARG A 22 4.32 17.83 -2.06
N LEU A 23 4.03 17.34 -0.88
CA LEU A 23 2.85 17.72 -0.10
C LEU A 23 3.20 18.62 1.10
N ALA A 24 4.48 18.91 1.37
CA ALA A 24 4.94 19.59 2.58
C ALA A 24 4.27 20.96 2.80
N ASP A 25 4.10 21.74 1.72
CA ASP A 25 3.47 23.07 1.76
C ASP A 25 1.93 23.00 1.66
N ARG A 26 1.34 21.79 1.61
CA ARG A 26 -0.10 21.60 1.51
C ARG A 26 -0.71 21.47 2.90
N GLU A 27 -1.80 22.20 3.13
CA GLU A 27 -2.56 22.11 4.38
C GLU A 27 -3.56 20.95 4.34
N ARG A 28 -3.94 20.47 5.53
CA ARG A 28 -5.01 19.47 5.75
C ARG A 28 -4.78 18.12 5.04
N VAL A 29 -3.52 17.73 4.85
CA VAL A 29 -3.16 16.39 4.38
C VAL A 29 -3.48 15.36 5.47
N CYS A 30 -4.14 14.27 5.08
CA CYS A 30 -4.32 13.10 5.92
C CYS A 30 -3.39 11.97 5.47
N TYR A 31 -2.43 11.62 6.32
CA TYR A 31 -1.52 10.51 6.12
C TYR A 31 -2.18 9.20 6.58
N ILE A 32 -2.36 8.25 5.68
CA ILE A 32 -2.88 6.92 5.98
C ILE A 32 -1.69 5.97 6.13
N ALA A 33 -1.32 5.69 7.37
CA ALA A 33 -0.23 4.78 7.72
C ALA A 33 -0.76 3.34 7.77
N THR A 34 -0.34 2.51 6.81
CA THR A 34 -0.76 1.10 6.73
C THR A 34 0.25 0.14 7.37
N GLY A 35 1.47 0.62 7.63
CA GLY A 35 2.50 -0.07 8.37
C GLY A 35 2.27 0.00 9.88
N LEU A 36 1.43 -0.89 10.41
CA LEU A 36 1.21 -0.97 11.85
C LEU A 36 2.39 -1.61 12.59
N PRO A 37 2.57 -1.34 13.90
CA PRO A 37 3.58 -1.99 14.73
C PRO A 37 3.44 -3.52 14.67
N ARG A 38 4.53 -4.21 14.28
CA ARG A 38 4.61 -5.67 14.27
C ARG A 38 5.37 -6.16 15.50
N GLY A 39 4.65 -6.44 16.58
CA GLY A 39 5.24 -6.96 17.82
C GLY A 39 6.36 -6.09 18.38
N GLU A 40 7.43 -6.72 18.86
CA GLU A 40 8.57 -6.07 19.52
C GLU A 40 9.79 -5.89 18.60
N ASP A 41 9.64 -5.84 17.27
CA ASP A 41 10.76 -5.60 16.34
C ASP A 41 11.32 -4.16 16.50
N PRO A 42 12.51 -3.97 17.08
CA PRO A 42 13.04 -2.63 17.36
C PRO A 42 13.43 -1.88 16.08
N GLU A 43 13.84 -2.59 15.02
CA GLU A 43 14.17 -1.94 13.74
C GLU A 43 12.89 -1.40 13.09
N TRP A 44 11.80 -2.18 13.15
CA TRP A 44 10.49 -1.74 12.66
C TRP A 44 9.94 -0.55 13.44
N GLN A 45 10.04 -0.59 14.77
CA GLN A 45 9.61 0.52 15.63
C GLN A 45 10.39 1.80 15.34
N GLU A 46 11.71 1.72 15.18
CA GLU A 46 12.53 2.86 14.81
C GLU A 46 12.16 3.43 13.43
N ARG A 47 11.86 2.56 12.46
CA ARG A 47 11.38 3.00 11.14
C ARG A 47 10.06 3.74 11.22
N ILE A 48 9.10 3.27 12.03
CA ILE A 48 7.83 3.96 12.27
C ILE A 48 8.09 5.32 12.91
N ARG A 49 8.93 5.37 13.96
CA ARG A 49 9.28 6.62 14.66
C ARG A 49 9.85 7.66 13.69
N LEU A 50 10.83 7.27 12.88
CA LEU A 50 11.43 8.17 11.88
C LEU A 50 10.42 8.65 10.83
N HIS A 51 9.42 7.84 10.45
CA HIS A 51 8.35 8.31 9.56
C HIS A 51 7.40 9.28 10.27
N GLN A 52 7.07 9.03 11.54
CA GLN A 52 6.21 9.93 12.31
C GLN A 52 6.89 11.29 12.52
N GLU A 53 8.20 11.32 12.80
CA GLU A 53 8.97 12.56 13.04
C GLU A 53 9.14 13.46 11.80
N ARG A 54 9.14 12.88 10.59
CA ARG A 54 9.27 13.66 9.35
C ARG A 54 8.00 14.36 8.92
N ARG A 55 6.84 13.95 9.44
CA ARG A 55 5.54 14.49 9.01
C ARG A 55 5.35 15.91 9.56
N PRO A 56 4.86 16.86 8.74
CA PRO A 56 4.47 18.17 9.25
C PRO A 56 3.42 18.05 10.36
N ALA A 57 3.56 18.84 11.43
CA ALA A 57 2.61 18.84 12.55
C ALA A 57 1.19 19.28 12.16
N SER A 58 1.02 19.90 10.98
CA SER A 58 -0.26 20.28 10.40
C SER A 58 -1.03 19.11 9.78
N TRP A 59 -0.39 17.96 9.58
CA TRP A 59 -1.01 16.78 8.99
C TRP A 59 -1.74 15.96 10.05
N THR A 60 -2.85 15.34 9.65
CA THR A 60 -3.49 14.29 10.46
C THR A 60 -2.94 12.93 10.05
N THR A 61 -2.90 11.97 10.98
CA THR A 61 -2.51 10.59 10.69
C THR A 61 -3.66 9.66 11.04
N GLN A 62 -3.99 8.76 10.11
CA GLN A 62 -4.86 7.62 10.32
C GLN A 62 -4.03 6.34 10.22
N GLU A 63 -3.94 5.57 11.31
CA GLU A 63 -3.24 4.27 11.32
C GLU A 63 -4.23 3.14 11.06
N GLN A 64 -4.42 2.80 9.78
CA GLN A 64 -5.43 1.83 9.36
C GLN A 64 -5.07 1.22 8.01
N TYR A 65 -5.33 -0.08 7.85
CA TYR A 65 -5.14 -0.78 6.57
C TYR A 65 -6.39 -1.54 6.09
N ALA A 66 -7.34 -1.84 6.97
CA ALA A 66 -8.60 -2.52 6.63
C ALA A 66 -9.79 -1.55 6.70
N GLY A 67 -10.85 -1.78 5.93
CA GLY A 67 -12.06 -0.94 5.95
C GLY A 67 -11.84 0.51 5.49
N LEU A 68 -10.79 0.77 4.70
CA LEU A 68 -10.44 2.12 4.26
C LEU A 68 -11.48 2.71 3.29
N ALA A 69 -12.17 1.89 2.51
CA ALA A 69 -13.21 2.36 1.58
C ALA A 69 -14.37 3.03 2.34
N ASP A 70 -14.92 2.35 3.35
CA ASP A 70 -15.97 2.91 4.21
C ASP A 70 -15.48 4.13 4.98
N TRP A 71 -14.30 4.03 5.58
CA TRP A 71 -13.72 5.14 6.32
C TRP A 71 -13.55 6.38 5.43
N LEU A 72 -13.05 6.23 4.19
CA LEU A 72 -12.89 7.35 3.25
C LEU A 72 -14.23 7.99 2.86
N ARG A 73 -15.31 7.22 2.78
CA ARG A 73 -16.67 7.76 2.50
C ARG A 73 -17.16 8.67 3.63
N GLU A 74 -16.69 8.47 4.85
CA GLU A 74 -17.06 9.25 6.03
C GLU A 74 -16.12 10.43 6.30
N GLN A 75 -14.93 10.44 5.68
CA GLN A 75 -13.93 11.49 5.88
C GLN A 75 -14.01 12.59 4.83
N SER A 76 -13.53 13.79 5.22
CA SER A 76 -13.45 14.95 4.32
C SER A 76 -12.10 15.65 4.45
N HIS A 77 -11.09 15.07 3.82
CA HIS A 77 -9.80 15.73 3.59
C HIS A 77 -9.62 16.07 2.11
N PRO A 78 -9.01 17.22 1.79
CA PRO A 78 -8.69 17.57 0.41
C PRO A 78 -7.56 16.72 -0.17
N ILE A 79 -6.70 16.15 0.68
CA ILE A 79 -5.53 15.38 0.28
C ILE A 79 -5.35 14.18 1.20
N TYR A 80 -5.14 13.00 0.62
CA TYR A 80 -4.74 11.78 1.31
C TYR A 80 -3.38 11.31 0.81
N LEU A 81 -2.51 10.86 1.71
CA LEU A 81 -1.26 10.17 1.39
C LEU A 81 -1.27 8.79 2.04
N LEU A 82 -1.46 7.74 1.24
CA LEU A 82 -1.45 6.34 1.67
C LEU A 82 -0.03 5.76 1.54
N ASP A 83 0.58 5.43 2.67
CA ASP A 83 1.93 4.87 2.76
C ASP A 83 1.93 3.62 3.66
N CYS A 84 2.00 2.40 3.10
CA CYS A 84 2.03 2.07 1.66
C CYS A 84 1.01 0.99 1.26
N ALA A 85 0.67 0.97 -0.02
CA ALA A 85 -0.19 -0.03 -0.63
C ALA A 85 0.35 -1.46 -0.47
N THR A 86 1.67 -1.62 -0.37
CA THR A 86 2.32 -2.92 -0.18
C THR A 86 2.07 -3.50 1.20
N LEU A 87 2.17 -2.69 2.25
CA LEU A 87 1.86 -3.13 3.62
C LEU A 87 0.35 -3.35 3.81
N LEU A 88 -0.48 -2.51 3.20
CA LEU A 88 -1.93 -2.72 3.16
C LEU A 88 -2.26 -4.09 2.56
N THR A 89 -1.79 -4.34 1.34
CA THR A 89 -2.01 -5.59 0.61
C THR A 89 -1.47 -6.79 1.39
N SER A 90 -0.27 -6.67 1.97
CA SER A 90 0.32 -7.75 2.79
C SER A 90 -0.52 -8.05 4.02
N ASN A 91 -0.92 -7.04 4.80
CA ASN A 91 -1.69 -7.24 6.02
C ASN A 91 -3.07 -7.84 5.70
N ARG A 92 -3.76 -7.32 4.67
CA ARG A 92 -5.03 -7.90 4.20
C ARG A 92 -4.88 -9.33 3.70
N LEU A 93 -3.80 -9.65 2.98
CA LEU A 93 -3.54 -11.02 2.55
C LEU A 93 -3.45 -11.98 3.74
N PHE A 94 -2.72 -11.59 4.79
CA PHE A 94 -2.60 -12.42 6.00
C PHE A 94 -3.92 -12.54 6.76
N ASP A 95 -4.70 -11.47 6.88
CA ASP A 95 -6.04 -11.53 7.48
C ASP A 95 -6.95 -12.50 6.72
N LEU A 96 -6.95 -12.44 5.39
CA LEU A 96 -7.76 -13.32 4.55
C LEU A 96 -7.29 -14.79 4.65
N ILE A 97 -5.98 -15.03 4.73
CA ILE A 97 -5.47 -16.38 5.00
C ILE A 97 -5.94 -16.88 6.35
N ALA A 98 -5.86 -16.06 7.41
CA ALA A 98 -6.33 -16.42 8.74
C ALA A 98 -7.84 -16.73 8.77
N GLN A 99 -8.62 -15.97 8.00
CA GLN A 99 -10.07 -16.10 7.93
C GLN A 99 -10.52 -17.34 7.14
N TYR A 100 -9.93 -17.59 5.97
CA TYR A 100 -10.41 -18.61 5.03
C TYR A 100 -9.60 -19.91 5.06
N PHE A 101 -8.34 -19.87 5.51
CA PHE A 101 -7.42 -20.99 5.55
C PHE A 101 -6.63 -21.03 6.87
N PRO A 102 -7.31 -21.10 8.04
CA PRO A 102 -6.66 -21.03 9.34
C PRO A 102 -5.63 -22.15 9.58
N ASP A 103 -5.76 -23.28 8.89
CA ASP A 103 -4.82 -24.41 8.89
C ASP A 103 -3.52 -24.12 8.12
N LYS A 104 -3.44 -23.01 7.38
CA LYS A 104 -2.29 -22.63 6.53
C LYS A 104 -1.59 -21.36 6.98
N LEU A 105 -1.84 -20.88 8.20
CA LEU A 105 -1.23 -19.67 8.75
C LEU A 105 0.30 -19.66 8.73
N GLU A 106 0.92 -20.83 8.93
CA GLU A 106 2.38 -20.96 8.94
C GLU A 106 3.00 -20.87 7.53
N LEU A 107 2.19 -21.06 6.48
CA LEU A 107 2.61 -20.96 5.07
C LEU A 107 3.88 -21.77 4.74
N THR A 108 4.03 -22.93 5.37
CA THR A 108 5.14 -23.86 5.09
C THR A 108 5.07 -24.40 3.67
N GLU A 109 6.18 -24.89 3.12
CA GLU A 109 6.22 -25.44 1.75
C GLU A 109 5.23 -26.62 1.56
N GLU A 110 5.03 -27.43 2.61
CA GLU A 110 4.12 -28.59 2.61
C GLU A 110 2.65 -28.19 2.72
N HIS A 111 2.34 -27.15 3.51
CA HIS A 111 0.98 -26.67 3.76
C HIS A 111 0.71 -25.32 3.09
N PHE A 112 1.30 -25.10 1.93
CA PHE A 112 1.10 -23.87 1.17
C PHE A 112 -0.26 -23.84 0.47
N LEU A 113 -0.70 -22.63 0.11
CA LEU A 113 -1.92 -22.40 -0.65
C LEU A 113 -1.85 -23.08 -2.03
N SER A 114 -2.90 -23.81 -2.40
CA SER A 114 -3.09 -24.34 -3.75
C SER A 114 -3.29 -23.20 -4.75
N ARG A 115 -3.16 -23.49 -6.05
CA ARG A 115 -3.41 -22.47 -7.09
C ARG A 115 -4.83 -21.89 -7.02
N GLN A 116 -5.83 -22.71 -6.71
CA GLN A 116 -7.22 -22.26 -6.61
C GLN A 116 -7.43 -21.33 -5.41
N GLU A 117 -6.80 -21.64 -4.27
CA GLU A 117 -6.85 -20.81 -3.07
C GLU A 117 -6.10 -19.48 -3.28
N GLN A 118 -4.94 -19.52 -3.94
CA GLN A 118 -4.20 -18.30 -4.34
C GLN A 118 -5.04 -17.40 -5.25
N SER A 119 -5.71 -17.97 -6.26
CA SER A 119 -6.60 -17.21 -7.15
C SER A 119 -7.80 -16.63 -6.40
N PHE A 120 -8.39 -17.39 -5.47
CA PHE A 120 -9.48 -16.92 -4.62
C PHE A 120 -9.05 -15.72 -3.76
N LEU A 121 -7.91 -15.81 -3.06
CA LEU A 121 -7.39 -14.71 -2.25
C LEU A 121 -7.04 -13.47 -3.09
N LEU A 122 -6.44 -13.67 -4.26
CA LEU A 122 -6.14 -12.57 -5.17
C LEU A 122 -7.43 -11.85 -5.61
N GLN A 123 -8.47 -12.60 -5.96
CA GLN A 123 -9.75 -12.01 -6.35
C GLN A 123 -10.33 -11.13 -5.24
N LEU A 124 -10.34 -11.61 -3.99
CA LEU A 124 -10.82 -10.82 -2.85
C LEU A 124 -10.00 -9.54 -2.65
N LEU A 125 -8.68 -9.61 -2.78
CA LEU A 125 -7.81 -8.42 -2.68
C LEU A 125 -8.07 -7.43 -3.82
N GLU A 126 -8.26 -7.92 -5.05
CA GLU A 126 -8.60 -7.07 -6.19
C GLU A 126 -9.96 -6.37 -5.97
N GLU A 127 -10.96 -7.07 -5.44
CA GLU A 127 -12.27 -6.52 -5.07
C GLU A 127 -12.15 -5.44 -3.98
N GLU A 128 -11.40 -5.69 -2.91
CA GLU A 128 -11.16 -4.70 -1.84
C GLU A 128 -10.44 -3.43 -2.36
N TRP A 129 -9.43 -3.60 -3.22
CA TRP A 129 -8.74 -2.48 -3.83
C TRP A 129 -9.61 -1.71 -4.81
N GLN A 130 -10.44 -2.39 -5.60
CA GLN A 130 -11.40 -1.74 -6.49
C GLN A 130 -12.42 -0.93 -5.70
N GLU A 131 -12.89 -1.44 -4.56
CA GLU A 131 -13.79 -0.71 -3.69
C GLU A 131 -13.12 0.54 -3.12
N LEU A 132 -11.87 0.42 -2.66
CA LEU A 132 -11.08 1.56 -2.18
C LEU A 132 -10.87 2.63 -3.26
N LEU A 133 -10.48 2.23 -4.46
CA LEU A 133 -10.30 3.15 -5.60
C LEU A 133 -11.62 3.80 -6.01
N SER A 134 -12.73 3.06 -5.96
CA SER A 134 -14.08 3.60 -6.19
C SER A 134 -14.46 4.64 -5.14
N ALA A 135 -14.20 4.37 -3.87
CA ALA A 135 -14.44 5.32 -2.79
C ALA A 135 -13.62 6.60 -2.98
N ILE A 136 -12.35 6.50 -3.38
CA ILE A 136 -11.51 7.66 -3.71
C ILE A 136 -12.14 8.47 -4.84
N HIS A 137 -12.57 7.83 -5.94
CA HIS A 137 -13.21 8.50 -7.08
C HIS A 137 -14.51 9.24 -6.76
N GLN A 138 -15.21 8.82 -5.70
CA GLN A 138 -16.43 9.49 -5.20
C GLN A 138 -16.14 10.76 -4.41
N THR A 139 -14.87 11.06 -4.14
CA THR A 139 -14.42 12.31 -3.51
C THR A 139 -13.93 13.33 -4.54
N ASP A 140 -13.73 14.57 -4.11
CA ASP A 140 -12.97 15.59 -4.86
C ASP A 140 -11.52 15.70 -4.36
N ALA A 141 -11.04 14.70 -3.59
CA ALA A 141 -9.72 14.73 -2.98
C ALA A 141 -8.60 14.38 -3.99
N GLU A 142 -7.40 14.84 -3.66
CA GLU A 142 -6.15 14.36 -4.26
C GLU A 142 -5.62 13.19 -3.42
N CYS A 143 -5.45 12.01 -4.00
CA CYS A 143 -4.97 10.82 -3.29
C CYS A 143 -3.61 10.37 -3.84
N TRP A 144 -2.59 10.46 -3.01
CA TRP A 144 -1.25 9.95 -3.27
C TRP A 144 -1.13 8.55 -2.69
N ILE A 145 -0.77 7.57 -3.53
CA ILE A 145 -0.61 6.17 -3.12
C ILE A 145 0.84 5.75 -3.35
N VAL A 146 1.53 5.44 -2.25
CA VAL A 146 2.91 4.95 -2.26
C VAL A 146 2.91 3.43 -2.29
N THR A 147 3.75 2.82 -3.13
CA THR A 147 3.87 1.36 -3.24
C THR A 147 5.31 0.92 -3.52
N ASP A 148 5.66 -0.30 -3.11
CA ASP A 148 6.90 -0.95 -3.52
C ASP A 148 6.78 -1.57 -4.92
N GLU A 149 7.83 -1.41 -5.72
CA GLU A 149 8.04 -2.19 -6.93
C GLU A 149 8.85 -3.45 -6.58
N VAL A 150 8.19 -4.60 -6.59
CA VAL A 150 8.76 -5.89 -6.15
C VAL A 150 9.09 -6.84 -7.31
N GLY A 151 8.75 -6.46 -8.55
CA GLY A 151 8.88 -7.31 -9.74
C GLY A 151 10.22 -7.23 -10.49
N LEU A 152 11.12 -6.32 -10.10
CA LEU A 152 12.37 -6.04 -10.84
C LEU A 152 13.59 -6.89 -10.41
N GLY A 153 13.37 -7.88 -9.54
CA GLY A 153 14.41 -8.76 -9.01
C GLY A 153 14.38 -10.20 -9.56
N ILE A 154 15.17 -11.06 -8.94
CA ILE A 154 15.14 -12.51 -9.20
C ILE A 154 13.81 -13.09 -8.70
N VAL A 155 13.35 -14.19 -9.30
CA VAL A 155 12.21 -14.95 -8.81
C VAL A 155 12.47 -15.40 -7.36
N PRO A 156 11.60 -15.06 -6.39
CA PRO A 156 11.80 -15.47 -5.00
C PRO A 156 11.90 -16.99 -4.84
N GLU A 157 12.75 -17.44 -3.92
CA GLU A 157 12.95 -18.87 -3.65
C GLU A 157 11.73 -19.51 -2.96
N THR A 158 11.04 -18.75 -2.11
CA THR A 158 9.87 -19.24 -1.36
C THR A 158 8.58 -19.14 -2.17
N ARG A 159 7.65 -20.08 -1.95
CA ARG A 159 6.30 -20.01 -2.56
C ARG A 159 5.56 -18.74 -2.16
N LEU A 160 5.63 -18.34 -0.89
CA LEU A 160 5.04 -17.11 -0.39
C LEU A 160 5.60 -15.88 -1.10
N GLY A 161 6.92 -15.79 -1.26
CA GLY A 161 7.55 -14.67 -1.95
C GLY A 161 7.09 -14.55 -3.40
N ARG A 162 7.00 -15.67 -4.13
CA ARG A 162 6.48 -15.68 -5.51
C ARG A 162 5.02 -15.23 -5.56
N PHE A 163 4.17 -15.79 -4.71
CA PHE A 163 2.76 -15.44 -4.66
C PHE A 163 2.54 -13.97 -4.31
N PHE A 164 3.22 -13.46 -3.28
CA PHE A 164 3.11 -12.06 -2.87
C PHE A 164 3.60 -11.10 -3.97
N ARG A 165 4.71 -11.43 -4.65
CA ARG A 165 5.19 -10.64 -5.79
C ARG A 165 4.15 -10.54 -6.88
N ASP A 166 3.49 -11.65 -7.22
CA ASP A 166 2.48 -11.70 -8.26
C ASP A 166 1.21 -10.90 -7.85
N VAL A 167 0.78 -11.03 -6.58
CA VAL A 167 -0.32 -10.23 -6.00
C VAL A 167 0.00 -8.74 -6.04
N GLN A 168 1.16 -8.32 -5.53
CA GLN A 168 1.54 -6.91 -5.47
C GLN A 168 1.66 -6.30 -6.88
N GLY A 169 2.17 -7.06 -7.84
CA GLY A 169 2.23 -6.64 -9.24
C GLY A 169 0.85 -6.43 -9.87
N LYS A 170 -0.15 -7.25 -9.50
CA LYS A 170 -1.55 -7.07 -9.94
C LYS A 170 -2.19 -5.85 -9.30
N ILE A 171 -2.03 -5.65 -8.01
CA ILE A 171 -2.53 -4.48 -7.30
C ILE A 171 -1.90 -3.19 -7.84
N ASN A 172 -0.58 -3.15 -8.05
CA ASN A 172 0.10 -1.99 -8.63
C ASN A 172 -0.47 -1.63 -10.01
N GLN A 173 -0.80 -2.63 -10.86
CA GLN A 173 -1.44 -2.40 -12.16
C GLN A 173 -2.86 -1.83 -12.04
N LEU A 174 -3.65 -2.32 -11.08
CA LEU A 174 -4.99 -1.77 -10.80
C LEU A 174 -4.92 -0.30 -10.40
N ILE A 175 -4.02 0.04 -9.47
CA ILE A 175 -3.83 1.43 -9.03
C ILE A 175 -3.32 2.30 -10.19
N ALA A 176 -2.31 1.84 -10.94
CA ALA A 176 -1.74 2.60 -12.05
C ALA A 176 -2.73 2.89 -13.19
N LYS A 177 -3.68 1.98 -13.42
CA LYS A 177 -4.76 2.16 -14.40
C LYS A 177 -5.63 3.37 -14.04
N GLU A 178 -6.01 3.47 -12.77
CA GLU A 178 -6.86 4.54 -12.22
C GLU A 178 -6.08 5.84 -11.94
N ALA A 179 -4.77 5.75 -11.73
CA ALA A 179 -3.91 6.89 -11.45
C ALA A 179 -3.87 7.88 -12.62
N SER A 180 -4.05 9.16 -12.34
CA SER A 180 -3.88 10.24 -13.33
C SER A 180 -2.41 10.54 -13.62
N GLU A 181 -1.55 10.38 -12.61
CA GLU A 181 -0.10 10.54 -12.69
C GLU A 181 0.56 9.32 -12.04
N ALA A 182 1.72 8.91 -12.56
CA ALA A 182 2.51 7.85 -11.95
C ALA A 182 4.00 8.20 -11.97
N TYR A 183 4.69 7.99 -10.84
CA TYR A 183 6.12 8.25 -10.67
C TYR A 183 6.86 6.98 -10.27
N LEU A 184 8.01 6.74 -10.90
CA LEU A 184 9.00 5.77 -10.47
C LEU A 184 10.13 6.50 -9.75
N VAL A 185 10.40 6.13 -8.50
CA VAL A 185 11.45 6.74 -7.69
C VAL A 185 12.62 5.76 -7.52
N ILE A 186 13.80 6.19 -7.96
CA ILE A 186 15.07 5.44 -7.90
C ILE A 186 16.15 6.36 -7.35
N CYS A 187 16.84 5.94 -6.28
CA CYS A 187 17.91 6.73 -5.65
C CYS A 187 17.48 8.15 -5.25
N GLY A 188 16.22 8.33 -4.84
CA GLY A 188 15.61 9.63 -4.51
C GLY A 188 15.16 10.45 -5.73
N LEU A 189 15.46 10.00 -6.95
CA LEU A 189 15.11 10.69 -8.19
C LEU A 189 13.78 10.15 -8.72
N ALA A 190 12.83 11.04 -8.97
CA ALA A 190 11.53 10.68 -9.53
C ALA A 190 11.51 10.85 -11.05
N GLN A 191 11.07 9.80 -11.74
CA GLN A 191 10.75 9.82 -13.17
C GLN A 191 9.24 9.67 -13.34
N GLN A 192 8.60 10.62 -14.01
CA GLN A 192 7.19 10.50 -14.36
C GLN A 192 7.02 9.46 -15.48
N LEU A 193 6.08 8.54 -15.27
CA LEU A 193 5.70 7.45 -16.19
C LEU A 193 4.38 7.75 -16.92
N LYS A 194 3.47 8.47 -16.25
CA LYS A 194 2.14 8.85 -16.72
C LYS A 194 1.83 10.27 -16.28
#